data_AF-A0A5N7N814-F1
#
_entry.id   AF-A0A5N7N814-F1
#
_cell.length_a   1.000
_cell.length_b   1.000
_cell.length_c   1.000
_cell.angle_alpha   90.00
_cell.angle_beta   90.00
_cell.angle_gamma   90.00
#
_symmetry.space_group_name_H-M   'P 1'
#
loop_
_entity.id
_entity.type
_entity.pdbx_description
1 polymer ?
#
loop_
_entity_poly.entity_id
_entity_poly.type
_entity_poly.pdbx_seq_one_letter_code
_entity_poly.pdbx_strand_id
1 'polypeptide(L)' 'MSINRNAILARLEVVADCLDLSEQDLRAIAEDDERIIEFATEHGQSLDWLFMGDVRSYIRMAALSH' A
#
# COMPACT_ATOMS: atom_id res chain seq x y z
N MET A 1 2.89 -9.15 -17.19
CA MET A 1 2.03 -8.72 -16.07
C MET A 1 2.33 -7.26 -15.82
N SER A 2 1.31 -6.39 -15.84
CA SER A 2 1.50 -4.95 -15.62
C SER A 2 1.16 -4.63 -14.17
N ILE A 3 2.10 -4.00 -13.47
CA ILE A 3 1.92 -3.54 -12.09
C ILE A 3 0.84 -2.44 -12.07
N ASN A 4 -0.15 -2.57 -11.19
CA ASN A 4 -1.21 -1.58 -11.06
C ASN A 4 -0.86 -0.55 -9.98
N ARG A 5 -0.22 0.56 -10.37
CA ARG A 5 0.20 1.61 -9.44
C ARG A 5 -0.95 2.18 -8.58
N ASN A 6 -2.18 2.21 -9.08
CA ASN A 6 -3.31 2.70 -8.29
C ASN A 6 -3.65 1.77 -7.11
N ALA A 7 -3.54 0.45 -7.31
CA ALA A 7 -3.74 -0.53 -6.24
C ALA A 7 -2.63 -0.42 -5.19
N ILE A 8 -1.40 -0.16 -5.65
CA ILE A 8 -0.24 0.03 -4.80
C ILE A 8 -0.40 1.23 -3.88
N LEU A 9 -0.71 2.39 -4.46
CA LEU A 9 -0.88 3.64 -3.71
C LEU A 9 -1.99 3.53 -2.67
N ALA A 10 -3.15 2.96 -3.04
CA ALA A 10 -4.26 2.79 -2.10
C ALA A 10 -3.92 1.88 -0.92
N ARG A 11 -3.06 0.87 -1.11
CA ARG A 11 -2.62 0.00 -0.02
C ARG A 11 -1.59 0.71 0.87
N LEU A 12 -0.66 1.44 0.25
CA LEU A 12 0.33 2.26 0.92
C LEU A 12 -0.31 3.33 1.80
N GLU A 13 -1.36 4.02 1.32
CA GLU A 13 -2.15 4.98 2.11
C GLU A 13 -2.68 4.33 3.40
N VAL A 14 -3.26 3.13 3.31
CA VAL A 14 -3.83 2.43 4.47
C VAL A 14 -2.75 1.99 5.46
N VAL A 15 -1.62 1.50 4.96
CA VAL A 15 -0.50 1.11 5.83
C VAL A 15 0.11 2.34 6.50
N ALA A 16 0.26 3.45 5.76
CA ALA A 16 0.74 4.72 6.28
C ALA A 16 -0.18 5.29 7.37
N ASP A 17 -1.50 5.27 7.15
CA ASP A 17 -2.50 5.67 8.15
C ASP A 17 -2.40 4.81 9.43
N CYS A 18 -2.23 3.49 9.29
CA CYS A 18 -2.05 2.59 10.43
C CYS A 18 -0.75 2.85 11.21
N LEU A 19 0.25 3.45 10.57
CA LEU A 19 1.57 3.74 11.14
C LEU A 19 1.74 5.22 11.53
N ASP A 20 0.70 6.04 11.38
CA ASP A 20 0.71 7.49 11.61
C ASP A 20 1.83 8.20 10.79
N LEU A 21 2.07 7.72 9.56
CA LEU A 21 3.05 8.32 8.66
C LEU A 21 2.48 9.58 8.00
N SER A 22 3.36 10.56 7.77
CA SER A 22 2.96 11.78 7.10
C SER A 22 2.75 11.56 5.59
N GLU A 23 1.97 12.45 4.94
CA GLU A 23 1.84 12.44 3.48
C GLU A 23 3.20 12.60 2.77
N GLN A 24 4.16 13.28 3.40
CA GLN A 24 5.51 13.43 2.86
C GLN A 24 6.26 12.10 2.83
N ASP A 25 6.17 11.30 3.90
CA ASP A 25 6.81 9.99 3.98
C ASP A 25 6.18 9.02 2.99
N LEU A 26 4.84 9.03 2.89
CA LEU A 26 4.09 8.25 1.91
C LEU A 26 4.55 8.57 0.47
N ARG A 27 4.69 9.86 0.13
CA ARG A 27 5.21 10.28 -1.19
C ARG A 27 6.63 9.81 -1.42
N ALA A 28 7.50 9.87 -0.41
CA ALA A 28 8.88 9.42 -0.52
C ALA A 28 8.99 7.91 -0.76
N ILE A 29 8.12 7.12 -0.14
CA ILE A 29 8.02 5.67 -0.37
C ILE A 29 7.48 5.38 -1.77
N ALA A 30 6.43 6.10 -2.21
CA ALA A 30 5.77 5.89 -3.49
C ALA A 30 6.58 6.37 -4.72
N GLU A 31 7.71 7.04 -4.52
CA GLU A 31 8.56 7.58 -5.59
C GLU A 31 9.24 6.48 -6.42
N ASP A 32 9.60 5.36 -5.78
CA ASP A 32 10.33 4.24 -6.39
C ASP A 32 9.70 2.90 -6.00
N ASP A 33 9.59 2.00 -6.98
CA ASP A 33 9.08 0.64 -6.76
C ASP A 33 9.99 -0.14 -5.76
N GLU A 34 11.30 0.13 -5.72
CA GLU A 34 12.23 -0.48 -4.75
C GLU A 34 11.91 -0.06 -3.31
N ARG A 35 11.64 1.22 -3.08
CA ARG A 35 11.24 1.74 -1.76
C ARG A 35 9.93 1.18 -1.27
N ILE A 36 8.98 0.95 -2.18
CA ILE A 36 7.71 0.30 -1.85
C ILE A 36 7.95 -1.13 -1.33
N ILE A 37 8.85 -1.87 -1.98
CA ILE A 37 9.21 -3.24 -1.58
C ILE A 37 9.94 -3.24 -0.24
N GLU A 38 10.91 -2.34 -0.05
CA GLU A 38 11.63 -2.19 1.22
C GLU A 38 10.67 -1.87 2.37
N PHE A 39 9.80 -0.88 2.19
CA PHE A 39 8.79 -0.48 3.16
C PHE A 39 7.86 -1.64 3.53
N ALA A 40 7.33 -2.34 2.53
CA ALA A 40 6.47 -3.50 2.76
C ALA A 40 7.21 -4.60 3.54
N THR A 41 8.47 -4.86 3.22
CA THR A 41 9.30 -5.86 3.90
C THR A 41 9.59 -5.48 5.34
N GLU A 42 9.96 -4.22 5.60
CA GLU A 42 10.26 -3.69 6.94
C GLU A 42 9.05 -3.82 7.89
N HIS A 43 7.84 -3.59 7.35
CA HIS A 43 6.59 -3.67 8.11
C HIS A 43 5.88 -5.03 8.01
N GLY A 44 6.57 -6.07 7.51
CA GLY A 44 6.05 -7.44 7.43
C GLY A 44 4.80 -7.60 6.56
N GLN A 45 4.58 -6.70 5.61
CA GLN A 45 3.49 -6.80 4.64
C GLN A 45 3.86 -7.83 3.56
N SER A 46 2.91 -8.70 3.18
CA SER A 46 3.07 -9.53 1.97
C SER A 46 3.19 -8.63 0.74
N LEU A 47 3.94 -9.02 -0.30
CA LEU A 47 4.00 -8.32 -1.60
C LEU A 47 2.93 -8.77 -2.59
N ASP A 48 2.07 -9.72 -2.23
CA ASP A 48 1.04 -10.28 -3.12
C ASP A 48 0.11 -9.20 -3.70
N TRP A 49 -0.13 -8.12 -2.93
CA TRP A 49 -0.99 -7.01 -3.36
C TRP A 49 -0.38 -6.15 -4.48
N LEU A 50 0.94 -6.22 -4.74
CA LEU A 50 1.55 -5.60 -5.92
C LEU A 50 1.00 -6.20 -7.22
N PHE A 51 0.54 -7.46 -7.16
CA PHE A 51 0.03 -8.22 -8.28
C PHE A 51 -1.49 -8.36 -8.28
N MET A 52 -2.14 -8.08 -7.14
CA MET A 52 -3.59 -7.99 -7.07
C MET A 52 -4.05 -6.67 -7.73
N GLY A 53 -5.17 -6.73 -8.46
CA GLY A 53 -5.77 -5.54 -9.08
C GLY A 53 -6.26 -4.52 -8.06
N ASP A 54 -7.08 -3.54 -8.46
CA ASP A 54 -7.60 -2.51 -7.55
C ASP A 54 -8.31 -3.13 -6.32
N VAL A 55 -7.65 -3.09 -5.17
CA VAL A 55 -8.15 -3.67 -3.91
C VAL A 55 -8.93 -2.68 -3.05
N ARG A 56 -9.16 -1.44 -3.50
CA ARG A 56 -9.88 -0.41 -2.72
C ARG A 56 -11.24 -0.90 -2.22
N SER A 57 -11.95 -1.67 -3.03
CA SER A 57 -13.24 -2.29 -2.66
C SER A 57 -13.10 -3.27 -1.49
N TYR A 58 -12.05 -4.10 -1.47
CA TYR A 58 -11.81 -5.06 -0.39
C TYR A 58 -11.40 -4.35 0.91
N ILE A 59 -10.55 -3.34 0.81
CA ILE A 59 -10.11 -2.54 1.96
C ILE A 59 -11.30 -1.83 2.61
N ARG A 60 -12.17 -1.18 1.81
CA ARG A 60 -13.38 -0.53 2.34
C ARG A 60 -14.33 -1.51 3.03
N MET A 61 -14.48 -2.72 2.50
CA MET A 61 -15.32 -3.75 3.14
C MET A 61 -14.72 -4.24 4.46
N ALA A 62 -13.40 -4.40 4.55
CA ALA A 62 -12.72 -4.79 5.78
C ALA A 62 -12.86 -3.70 6.87
N ALA A 63 -12.75 -2.43 6.50
CA ALA A 63 -12.89 -1.29 7.42
C ALA A 63 -14.33 -1.10 7.94
N LEU A 64 -15.35 -1.52 7.18
CA LEU A 64 -16.77 -1.46 7.58
C LEU A 64 -17.23 -2.67 8.40
N SER A 65 -16.37 -3.68 8.60
CA SER A 65 -16.69 -4.92 9.32
C SER A 65 -16.20 -4.90 10.78
N HIS A 66 -15.84 -3.73 11.31
CA HIS A 66 -15.61 -3.43 12.73
C HIS A 66 -16.54 -2.30 13.18
#